data_AF-A0A9Q0DYX5-F1
#
_entry.id   AF-A0A9Q0DYX5-F1
#
_cell.length_a   1.000
_cell.length_b   1.000
_cell.length_c   1.000
_cell.angle_alpha   90.00
_cell.angle_beta   90.00
_cell.angle_gamma   90.00
#
_symmetry.space_group_name_H-M   'P 1'
#
loop_
_entity.id
_entity.type
_entity.pdbx_description
1 polymer ?
#
loop_
_entity_poly.entity_id
_entity_poly.type
_entity_poly.pdbx_seq_one_letter_code
_entity_poly.pdbx_strand_id
1 'polypeptide(L)'
;MVDVCTRCECSVESGPVKKYRLSCRKTHCAACPEGYTEEAESGACCARCVPTACVLPRPDGRIISLQVNSTREEGCNMYSCGVNGKGDLVMQTKMTTCPPFDRQACLDAGGRVSPIETSCCEMCTEPECRKTRGTLNYISVGDCQSEQKIELNYCEGKCRSKSMYSLETAAVEQECVCCAPEQTEQLSVPMLCGNGTQSHHTVLSVTACDCMSKHCT
;
A
#
# COMPACT_ATOMS: atom_id res chain seq x y z
N MET A 1 49.00 15.34 35.42
CA MET A 1 48.55 14.25 34.53
C MET A 1 48.78 14.75 33.12
N VAL A 2 49.63 14.08 32.32
CA VAL A 2 49.87 14.49 30.93
C VAL A 2 48.64 14.07 30.12
N ASP A 3 48.03 15.02 29.43
CA ASP A 3 46.92 14.78 28.51
C ASP A 3 47.32 13.74 27.46
N VAL A 4 46.51 12.70 27.26
CA VAL A 4 46.78 11.57 26.36
C VAL A 4 46.98 12.05 24.91
N CYS A 5 46.44 13.23 24.58
CA CYS A 5 46.59 13.89 23.28
C CYS A 5 47.80 14.80 23.14
N THR A 6 48.62 14.97 24.18
CA THR A 6 49.75 15.88 24.17
C THR A 6 51.06 15.12 24.31
N ARG A 7 51.90 15.14 23.27
CA ARG A 7 53.23 14.54 23.26
C ARG A 7 54.29 15.63 23.37
N CYS A 8 55.09 15.58 24.43
CA CYS A 8 56.21 16.50 24.64
C CYS A 8 57.55 15.77 24.52
N GLU A 9 58.49 16.38 23.82
CA GLU A 9 59.86 15.88 23.68
C GLU A 9 60.83 16.93 24.21
N CYS A 10 61.79 16.48 25.01
CA CYS A 10 62.82 17.34 25.58
C CYS A 10 64.11 17.17 24.76
N SER A 11 64.49 18.21 24.03
CA SER A 11 65.71 18.26 23.25
C SER A 11 66.78 19.10 23.96
N VAL A 12 68.05 18.72 23.83
CA VAL A 12 69.17 19.49 24.38
C VAL A 12 69.75 20.38 23.29
N GLU A 13 69.79 21.69 23.52
CA GLU A 13 70.42 22.63 22.59
C GLU A 13 71.95 22.62 22.78
N SER A 14 72.68 22.46 21.68
CA SER A 14 74.14 22.45 21.66
C SER A 14 74.70 23.87 21.79
N GLY A 15 75.22 24.19 22.98
CA GLY A 15 75.92 25.43 23.30
C GLY A 15 76.85 25.28 24.51
N PRO A 16 77.60 26.34 24.89
CA PRO A 16 78.55 26.30 26.01
C PRO A 16 77.89 26.07 27.40
N VAL A 17 76.57 26.20 27.48
CA VAL A 17 75.76 25.87 28.67
C VAL A 17 74.65 24.91 28.22
N LYS A 18 74.44 23.80 28.95
CA LYS A 18 73.35 22.86 28.66
C LYS A 18 72.00 23.56 28.81
N LYS A 19 71.33 23.85 27.69
CA LYS A 19 69.94 24.34 27.65
C LYS A 19 69.03 23.21 27.20
N TYR A 20 67.91 23.05 27.91
CA TYR A 20 66.88 22.08 27.58
C TYR A 20 65.71 22.81 26.94
N ARG A 21 65.26 22.34 25.78
CA ARG A 21 64.09 22.86 25.08
C ARG A 21 63.01 21.80 25.05
N LEU A 22 61.87 22.12 25.66
CA LEU A 22 60.68 21.30 25.62
C LEU A 22 59.84 21.68 24.39
N SER A 23 59.57 20.71 23.52
CA SER A 23 58.71 20.86 22.35
C SER A 23 57.48 19.97 22.53
N CYS A 24 56.30 20.57 22.62
CA CYS A 24 55.05 19.84 22.78
C CYS A 24 54.20 19.93 21.52
N ARG A 25 53.64 18.80 21.09
CA ARG A 25 52.67 18.72 20.00
C ARG A 25 51.35 18.17 20.53
N LYS A 26 50.27 18.86 20.20
CA LYS A 26 48.91 18.42 20.49
C LYS A 26 48.30 17.75 19.27
N THR A 27 47.68 16.59 19.49
CA THR A 27 46.95 15.86 18.45
C THR A 27 45.52 16.40 18.39
N HIS A 28 45.02 16.64 17.17
CA HIS A 28 43.63 17.01 16.90
C HIS A 28 42.93 15.82 16.24
N CYS A 29 41.79 15.41 16.80
CA CYS A 29 40.99 14.32 16.26
C CYS A 29 40.09 14.84 15.13
N ALA A 30 39.95 14.05 14.07
CA ALA A 30 38.99 14.34 13.01
C ALA A 30 37.59 13.94 13.46
N ALA A 31 36.58 14.70 13.04
CA ALA A 31 35.19 14.33 13.27
C ALA A 31 34.83 13.08 12.46
N CYS A 32 33.93 12.25 13.00
CA CYS A 32 33.42 11.10 12.29
C CYS A 32 32.61 11.50 11.04
N PRO A 33 32.68 10.70 9.96
CA PRO A 33 31.87 10.92 8.77
C PRO A 33 30.37 10.72 9.06
N GLU A 34 29.51 11.22 8.17
CA GLU A 34 28.07 11.02 8.28
C GLU A 34 27.70 9.54 8.41
N GLY A 35 26.78 9.24 9.33
CA GLY A 35 26.37 7.86 9.62
C GLY A 35 27.25 7.14 10.65
N TYR A 36 28.31 7.78 11.14
CA TYR A 36 29.19 7.24 12.18
C TYR A 36 29.18 8.13 13.43
N THR A 37 29.26 7.52 14.60
CA THR A 37 29.37 8.22 15.88
C THR A 37 30.68 7.89 16.57
N GLU A 38 31.17 8.82 17.39
CA GLU A 38 32.37 8.63 18.20
C GLU A 38 32.10 7.68 19.36
N GLU A 39 32.98 6.69 19.53
CA GLU A 39 33.02 5.81 20.68
C GLU A 39 34.39 5.95 21.36
N ALA A 40 34.38 6.32 22.63
CA ALA A 40 35.60 6.54 23.39
C ALA A 40 36.30 5.20 23.68
N GLU A 41 37.59 5.15 23.40
CA GLU A 41 38.44 4.00 23.72
C GLU A 41 39.35 4.36 24.90
N SER A 42 39.35 3.50 25.93
CA SER A 42 40.09 3.76 27.16
C SER A 42 41.61 3.84 26.89
N GLY A 43 42.21 5.01 27.18
CA GLY A 43 43.64 5.24 26.99
C GLY A 43 44.04 5.70 25.59
N ALA A 44 43.09 5.89 24.67
CA ALA A 44 43.34 6.52 23.38
C ALA A 44 43.14 8.05 23.45
N CYS A 45 43.87 8.80 22.62
CA CYS A 45 43.64 10.24 22.47
C CYS A 45 42.35 10.53 21.68
N CYS A 46 42.08 9.76 20.62
CA CYS A 46 40.93 9.97 19.75
C CYS A 46 39.93 8.82 19.88
N ALA A 47 38.64 9.16 19.80
CA ALA A 47 37.56 8.19 19.71
C ALA A 47 37.62 7.43 18.37
N ARG A 48 37.08 6.21 18.37
CA ARG A 48 36.86 5.44 17.14
C ARG A 48 35.49 5.76 16.56
N CYS A 49 35.38 5.76 15.25
CA CYS A 49 34.10 5.98 14.56
C CYS A 49 33.38 4.64 14.38
N VAL A 50 32.19 4.51 14.99
CA VAL A 50 31.34 3.32 14.85
C VAL A 50 30.13 3.60 13.97
N PRO A 51 29.74 2.66 13.09
CA PRO A 51 28.60 2.82 12.20
C PRO A 51 27.29 2.82 12.98
N THR A 52 26.42 3.81 12.74
CA THR A 52 25.13 3.96 13.43
C THR A 52 23.94 4.12 12.48
N ALA A 53 24.10 4.79 11.35
CA ALA A 53 23.00 4.98 10.41
C ALA A 53 23.47 5.09 8.95
N CYS A 54 22.72 4.47 8.04
CA CYS A 54 22.88 4.67 6.61
C CYS A 54 22.16 5.94 6.19
N VAL A 55 22.84 6.81 5.45
CA VAL A 55 22.30 8.08 4.93
C VAL A 55 22.33 8.03 3.41
N LEU A 56 21.16 8.17 2.77
CA LEU A 56 21.02 8.15 1.31
C LEU A 56 20.30 9.41 0.83
N PRO A 57 20.98 10.30 0.07
CA PRO A 57 20.32 11.41 -0.60
C PRO A 57 19.50 10.88 -1.79
N ARG A 58 18.27 11.36 -1.92
CA ARG A 58 17.40 11.05 -3.05
C ARG A 58 17.46 12.14 -4.13
N PRO A 59 17.10 11.80 -5.39
CA PRO A 59 17.01 12.78 -6.48
C PRO A 59 16.01 13.91 -6.23
N ASP A 60 15.00 13.69 -5.38
CA ASP A 60 13.98 14.69 -4.99
C ASP A 60 14.46 15.65 -3.89
N GLY A 61 15.74 15.55 -3.47
CA GLY A 61 16.33 16.37 -2.42
C GLY A 61 16.03 15.89 -0.99
N ARG A 62 15.26 14.81 -0.81
CA ARG A 62 15.02 14.21 0.51
C ARG A 62 16.19 13.33 0.94
N ILE A 63 16.40 13.22 2.24
CA ILE A 63 17.43 12.33 2.81
C ILE A 63 16.74 11.17 3.53
N ILE A 64 17.09 9.94 3.15
CA ILE A 64 16.73 8.75 3.92
C ILE A 64 17.84 8.52 4.95
N SER A 65 17.47 8.51 6.23
CA SER A 65 18.35 8.04 7.31
C SER A 65 17.73 6.81 7.94
N LEU A 66 18.52 5.74 8.06
CA LEU A 66 18.07 4.44 8.55
C LEU A 66 19.10 3.88 9.53
N GLN A 67 18.68 3.52 10.74
CA GLN A 67 19.58 2.99 11.76
C GLN A 67 20.16 1.63 11.32
N VAL A 68 21.36 1.31 11.77
CA VAL A 68 21.96 -0.01 11.54
C VAL A 68 21.05 -1.12 12.07
N ASN A 69 20.95 -2.21 11.32
CA ASN A 69 20.08 -3.37 11.58
C ASN A 69 18.57 -3.04 11.55
N SER A 70 18.18 -1.96 10.86
CA SER A 70 16.79 -1.63 10.65
C SER A 70 16.40 -1.67 9.17
N THR A 71 15.11 -1.87 8.94
CA THR A 71 14.49 -1.91 7.62
C THR A 71 13.34 -0.92 7.57
N ARG A 72 13.13 -0.29 6.42
CA ARG A 72 12.01 0.62 6.17
C ARG A 72 11.42 0.39 4.80
N GLU A 73 10.10 0.26 4.75
CA GLU A 73 9.36 0.17 3.51
C GLU A 73 8.75 1.53 3.17
N GLU A 74 8.81 1.90 1.89
CA GLU A 74 8.18 3.09 1.36
C GLU A 74 7.69 2.81 -0.06
N GLY A 75 6.36 2.72 -0.21
CA GLY A 75 5.75 2.22 -1.44
C GLY A 75 6.24 0.81 -1.73
N CYS A 76 6.83 0.62 -2.92
CA CYS A 76 7.41 -0.66 -3.32
C CYS A 76 8.93 -0.77 -3.12
N ASN A 77 9.53 0.17 -2.39
CA ASN A 77 10.95 0.13 -2.06
C ASN A 77 11.11 -0.33 -0.61
N MET A 78 11.90 -1.37 -0.41
CA MET A 78 12.37 -1.79 0.91
C MET A 78 13.85 -1.42 1.04
N TYR A 79 14.13 -0.61 2.05
CA TYR A 79 15.46 -0.17 2.41
C TYR A 79 15.95 -0.94 3.63
N SER A 80 17.17 -1.47 3.58
CA SER A 80 17.81 -2.13 4.70
C SER A 80 19.19 -1.53 4.94
N CYS A 81 19.47 -1.21 6.21
CA CYS A 81 20.77 -0.71 6.63
C CYS A 81 21.47 -1.75 7.50
N GLY A 82 22.69 -2.11 7.14
CA GLY A 82 23.50 -3.07 7.88
C GLY A 82 24.97 -2.70 7.85
N VAL A 83 25.77 -3.57 8.46
CA VAL A 83 27.23 -3.46 8.47
C VAL A 83 27.81 -4.72 7.83
N ASN A 84 28.75 -4.55 6.90
CA ASN A 84 29.40 -5.69 6.26
C ASN A 84 30.45 -6.35 7.18
N GLY A 85 31.04 -7.47 6.73
CA GLY A 85 32.10 -8.15 7.49
C GLY A 85 33.40 -7.35 7.68
N LYS A 86 33.55 -6.18 7.04
CA LYS A 86 34.68 -5.26 7.21
C LYS A 86 34.39 -4.11 8.17
N GLY A 87 33.14 -3.95 8.63
CA GLY A 87 32.73 -2.85 9.50
C GLY A 87 32.18 -1.62 8.75
N ASP A 88 31.97 -1.69 7.44
CA ASP A 88 31.42 -0.57 6.66
C ASP A 88 29.88 -0.60 6.63
N LEU A 89 29.26 0.58 6.62
CA LEU A 89 27.82 0.74 6.38
C LEU A 89 27.44 0.25 4.99
N VAL A 90 26.39 -0.57 4.92
CA VAL A 90 25.80 -1.04 3.67
C VAL A 90 24.32 -0.73 3.67
N MET A 91 23.92 0.08 2.69
CA MET A 91 22.53 0.35 2.37
C MET A 91 22.12 -0.54 1.21
N GLN A 92 21.09 -1.35 1.40
CA GLN A 92 20.49 -2.15 0.34
C GLN A 92 19.08 -1.66 0.06
N THR A 93 18.77 -1.50 -1.23
CA THR A 93 17.45 -1.12 -1.72
C THR A 93 16.90 -2.27 -2.55
N LYS A 94 15.75 -2.81 -2.15
CA LYS A 94 15.00 -3.80 -2.92
C LYS A 94 13.74 -3.14 -3.46
N MET A 95 13.57 -3.14 -4.77
CA MET A 95 12.40 -2.58 -5.44
C MET A 95 11.51 -3.70 -5.95
N THR A 96 10.23 -3.65 -5.58
CA THR A 96 9.18 -4.49 -6.15
C THR A 96 8.56 -3.78 -7.35
N THR A 97 8.47 -4.45 -8.49
CA THR A 97 7.81 -3.90 -9.69
C THR A 97 6.40 -4.45 -9.79
N CYS A 98 5.41 -3.58 -9.88
CA CYS A 98 4.00 -3.97 -10.01
C CYS A 98 3.54 -3.95 -11.47
N PRO A 99 2.57 -4.81 -11.84
CA PRO A 99 1.86 -4.70 -13.10
C PRO A 99 1.19 -3.32 -13.24
N PRO A 100 0.97 -2.83 -14.48
CA PRO A 100 0.21 -1.62 -14.70
C PRO A 100 -1.20 -1.76 -14.13
N PHE A 101 -1.63 -0.78 -13.32
CA PHE A 101 -2.91 -0.80 -12.64
C PHE A 101 -3.61 0.56 -12.80
N ASP A 102 -4.84 0.55 -13.33
CA ASP A 102 -5.67 1.73 -13.43
C ASP A 102 -6.64 1.80 -12.23
N ARG A 103 -6.25 2.62 -11.26
CA ARG A 103 -7.00 2.81 -10.02
C ARG A 103 -8.35 3.47 -10.27
N GLN A 104 -8.46 4.37 -11.24
CA GLN A 104 -9.71 5.09 -11.50
C GLN A 104 -10.70 4.21 -12.21
N ALA A 105 -10.27 3.49 -13.25
CA ALA A 105 -11.13 2.53 -13.94
C ALA A 105 -11.75 1.50 -12.99
N CYS A 106 -10.99 1.04 -11.98
CA CYS A 106 -11.51 0.14 -10.94
C CYS A 106 -12.65 0.77 -10.12
N LEU A 107 -12.44 2.01 -9.64
CA LEU A 107 -13.41 2.72 -8.81
C LEU A 107 -14.67 3.11 -9.62
N ASP A 108 -14.49 3.52 -10.87
CA ASP A 108 -15.56 3.86 -11.79
C ASP A 108 -16.44 2.65 -12.12
N ALA A 109 -15.85 1.45 -12.18
CA ALA A 109 -16.58 0.19 -12.32
C ALA A 109 -17.24 -0.31 -11.01
N GLY A 110 -17.14 0.45 -9.91
CA GLY A 110 -17.67 0.08 -8.60
C GLY A 110 -16.82 -0.94 -7.84
N GLY A 111 -15.59 -1.19 -8.29
CA GLY A 111 -14.58 -2.01 -7.63
C GLY A 111 -13.98 -1.34 -6.40
N ARG A 112 -13.33 -2.14 -5.56
CA ARG A 112 -12.52 -1.68 -4.42
C ARG A 112 -11.06 -1.99 -4.67
N VAL A 113 -10.20 -1.01 -4.42
CA VAL A 113 -8.76 -1.19 -4.54
C VAL A 113 -8.24 -1.85 -3.28
N SER A 114 -7.53 -2.96 -3.41
CA SER A 114 -6.93 -3.70 -2.31
C SER A 114 -5.49 -4.13 -2.64
N PRO A 115 -4.62 -4.32 -1.65
CA PRO A 115 -3.29 -4.86 -1.90
C PRO A 115 -3.37 -6.34 -2.33
N ILE A 116 -2.45 -6.75 -3.19
CA ILE A 116 -2.27 -8.16 -3.57
C ILE A 116 -1.58 -8.87 -2.39
N GLU A 117 -2.37 -9.60 -1.60
CA GLU A 117 -1.89 -10.31 -0.40
C GLU A 117 -1.12 -9.38 0.57
N THR A 118 0.19 -9.57 0.71
CA THR A 118 1.08 -8.75 1.54
C THR A 118 2.03 -7.87 0.70
N SER A 119 1.73 -7.69 -0.59
CA SER A 119 2.53 -6.89 -1.51
C SER A 119 2.14 -5.41 -1.47
N CYS A 120 3.08 -4.55 -1.87
CA CYS A 120 2.81 -3.14 -2.17
C CYS A 120 1.97 -2.94 -3.43
N CYS A 121 1.79 -3.97 -4.25
CA CYS A 121 1.02 -3.91 -5.49
C CYS A 121 -0.48 -3.93 -5.22
N GLU A 122 -1.23 -3.15 -5.98
CA GLU A 122 -2.69 -3.04 -5.88
C GLU A 122 -3.39 -3.94 -6.89
N MET A 123 -4.60 -4.37 -6.55
CA MET A 123 -5.56 -5.05 -7.43
C MET A 123 -6.96 -4.43 -7.29
N CYS A 124 -7.78 -4.63 -8.33
CA CYS A 124 -9.20 -4.30 -8.26
C CYS A 124 -9.98 -5.51 -7.77
N THR A 125 -10.57 -5.40 -6.59
CA THR A 125 -11.58 -6.33 -6.09
C THR A 125 -12.94 -5.89 -6.62
N GLU A 126 -13.45 -6.60 -7.62
CA GLU A 126 -14.82 -6.40 -8.09
C GLU A 126 -15.81 -6.76 -6.97
N PRO A 127 -16.92 -6.00 -6.81
CA PRO A 127 -17.98 -6.36 -5.87
C PRO A 127 -18.61 -7.70 -6.29
N GLU A 128 -18.87 -8.57 -5.31
CA GLU A 128 -19.56 -9.84 -5.54
C GLU A 128 -20.96 -9.62 -6.12
N CYS A 129 -21.65 -8.56 -5.70
CA CYS A 129 -22.97 -8.19 -6.21
C CYS A 129 -23.05 -6.66 -6.34
N ARG A 130 -23.40 -6.17 -7.54
CA ARG A 130 -23.48 -4.73 -7.83
C ARG A 130 -24.78 -4.35 -8.51
N LYS A 131 -25.11 -3.07 -8.39
CA LYS A 131 -26.14 -2.40 -9.18
C LYS A 131 -25.55 -1.96 -10.52
N THR A 132 -26.12 -2.47 -11.60
CA THR A 132 -25.74 -2.16 -12.98
C THR A 132 -26.86 -1.39 -13.66
N ARG A 133 -26.50 -0.37 -14.46
CA ARG A 133 -27.47 0.39 -15.26
C ARG A 133 -27.82 -0.39 -16.53
N GLY A 134 -29.11 -0.44 -16.87
CA GLY A 134 -29.63 -1.13 -18.04
C GLY A 134 -30.70 -0.31 -18.76
N THR A 135 -30.95 -0.73 -20.01
CA THR A 135 -32.01 -0.17 -20.85
C THR A 135 -32.98 -1.28 -21.19
N LEU A 136 -34.19 -1.21 -20.64
CA LEU A 136 -35.28 -2.07 -21.05
C LEU A 136 -35.82 -1.55 -22.39
N ASN A 137 -36.13 -2.48 -23.29
CA ASN A 137 -36.84 -2.17 -24.53
C ASN A 137 -38.26 -1.67 -24.23
N TYR A 138 -39.03 -1.46 -25.29
CA TYR A 138 -40.42 -1.05 -25.14
C TYR A 138 -41.23 -2.06 -24.33
N ILE A 139 -42.05 -1.53 -23.42
CA ILE A 139 -42.99 -2.33 -22.65
C ILE A 139 -44.30 -2.37 -23.42
N SER A 140 -44.92 -3.54 -23.51
CA SER A 140 -46.25 -3.71 -24.10
C SER A 140 -47.17 -4.41 -23.10
N VAL A 141 -48.30 -3.76 -22.79
CA VAL A 141 -49.32 -4.28 -21.87
C VAL A 141 -50.67 -4.13 -22.58
N GLY A 142 -51.26 -5.26 -23.02
CA GLY A 142 -52.46 -5.22 -23.84
C GLY A 142 -52.24 -4.50 -25.17
N ASP A 143 -53.08 -3.50 -25.47
CA ASP A 143 -52.99 -2.62 -26.65
C ASP A 143 -52.15 -1.35 -26.40
N CYS A 144 -51.48 -1.25 -25.25
CA CYS A 144 -50.64 -0.09 -24.88
C CYS A 144 -49.15 -0.41 -24.97
N GLN A 145 -48.37 0.54 -25.49
CA GLN A 145 -46.92 0.44 -25.62
C GLN A 145 -46.22 1.68 -25.06
N SER A 146 -45.03 1.50 -24.45
CA SER A 146 -44.22 2.63 -24.03
C SER A 146 -43.73 3.44 -25.24
N GLU A 147 -43.67 4.77 -25.11
CA GLU A 147 -43.20 5.62 -26.21
C GLU A 147 -41.68 5.61 -26.36
N GLN A 148 -40.97 5.31 -25.27
CA GLN A 148 -39.52 5.30 -25.20
C GLN A 148 -39.02 4.02 -24.53
N LYS A 149 -37.73 3.74 -24.72
CA LYS A 149 -36.98 2.76 -23.93
C LYS A 149 -36.85 3.26 -22.49
N ILE A 150 -36.79 2.33 -21.54
CA ILE A 150 -36.79 2.66 -20.11
C ILE A 150 -35.39 2.41 -19.56
N GLU A 151 -34.78 3.46 -19.02
CA GLU A 151 -33.55 3.36 -18.24
C GLU A 151 -33.88 2.89 -16.83
N LEU A 152 -33.28 1.78 -16.40
CA LEU A 152 -33.48 1.23 -15.05
C LEU A 152 -32.23 0.51 -14.55
N ASN A 153 -32.16 0.27 -13.26
CA ASN A 153 -31.03 -0.44 -12.65
C ASN A 153 -31.41 -1.88 -12.30
N TYR A 154 -30.47 -2.82 -12.46
CA TYR A 154 -30.61 -4.23 -12.11
C TYR A 154 -29.40 -4.73 -11.32
N CYS A 155 -29.53 -5.85 -10.61
CA CYS A 155 -28.41 -6.48 -9.92
C CYS A 155 -27.67 -7.45 -10.83
N GLU A 156 -26.35 -7.42 -10.76
CA GLU A 156 -25.47 -8.36 -11.46
C GLU A 156 -24.29 -8.72 -10.56
N GLY A 157 -23.91 -9.99 -10.51
CA GLY A 157 -22.83 -10.42 -9.64
C GLY A 157 -22.61 -11.91 -9.54
N LYS A 158 -21.53 -12.27 -8.84
CA LYS A 158 -21.14 -13.62 -8.43
C LYS A 158 -21.15 -13.69 -6.91
N CYS A 159 -22.10 -14.43 -6.36
CA CYS A 159 -22.18 -14.68 -4.92
C CYS A 159 -21.69 -16.09 -4.58
N ARG A 160 -21.18 -16.26 -3.35
CA ARG A 160 -20.68 -17.55 -2.87
C ARG A 160 -21.81 -18.56 -2.68
N SER A 161 -21.82 -19.62 -3.49
CA SER A 161 -22.71 -20.78 -3.33
C SER A 161 -21.89 -22.06 -3.08
N LYS A 162 -22.51 -23.08 -2.50
CA LYS A 162 -21.88 -24.39 -2.29
C LYS A 162 -22.87 -25.52 -2.47
N SER A 163 -22.37 -26.69 -2.84
CA SER A 163 -23.13 -27.94 -2.89
C SER A 163 -22.28 -29.05 -2.29
N MET A 164 -22.78 -29.73 -1.27
CA MET A 164 -22.01 -30.70 -0.49
C MET A 164 -22.90 -31.87 -0.04
N TYR A 165 -22.33 -33.07 0.00
CA TYR A 165 -23.03 -34.23 0.57
C TYR A 165 -23.18 -34.07 2.09
N SER A 166 -24.42 -34.16 2.57
CA SER A 166 -24.78 -34.12 3.99
C SER A 166 -25.04 -35.54 4.48
N LEU A 167 -24.36 -35.92 5.56
CA LEU A 167 -24.56 -37.22 6.21
C LEU A 167 -25.90 -37.29 6.95
N GLU A 168 -26.45 -36.14 7.37
CA GLU A 168 -27.71 -36.07 8.12
C GLU A 168 -28.91 -36.39 7.23
N THR A 169 -28.90 -35.86 6.00
CA THR A 169 -29.98 -36.06 5.02
C THR A 169 -29.67 -37.17 4.01
N ALA A 170 -28.46 -37.74 4.06
CA ALA A 170 -27.95 -38.72 3.09
C ALA A 170 -28.12 -38.26 1.63
N ALA A 171 -27.97 -36.96 1.39
CA ALA A 171 -28.20 -36.31 0.11
C ALA A 171 -27.21 -35.17 -0.12
N VAL A 172 -27.10 -34.69 -1.37
CA VAL A 172 -26.35 -33.46 -1.67
C VAL A 172 -27.23 -32.26 -1.34
N GLU A 173 -26.81 -31.48 -0.36
CA GLU A 173 -27.45 -30.24 0.02
C GLU A 173 -26.82 -29.06 -0.72
N GLN A 174 -27.67 -28.12 -1.12
CA GLN A 174 -27.26 -26.92 -1.84
C GLN A 174 -27.54 -25.70 -0.98
N GLU A 175 -26.52 -24.86 -0.80
CA GLU A 175 -26.67 -23.52 -0.25
C GLU A 175 -26.44 -22.52 -1.38
N CYS A 176 -27.53 -21.96 -1.86
CA CYS A 176 -27.53 -20.99 -2.93
C CYS A 176 -27.60 -19.58 -2.37
N VAL A 177 -26.66 -18.75 -2.82
CA VAL A 177 -26.66 -17.31 -2.58
C VAL A 177 -26.62 -16.65 -3.95
N CYS A 178 -27.57 -15.76 -4.21
CA CYS A 178 -27.70 -15.07 -5.49
C CYS A 178 -27.62 -13.56 -5.27
N CYS A 179 -27.07 -12.87 -6.28
CA CYS A 179 -27.07 -11.42 -6.32
C CYS A 179 -28.50 -10.94 -6.56
N ALA A 180 -29.11 -10.29 -5.57
CA ALA A 180 -30.53 -9.97 -5.54
C ALA A 180 -30.76 -8.52 -5.08
N PRO A 181 -31.90 -7.91 -5.46
CA PRO A 181 -32.24 -6.57 -5.02
C PRO A 181 -32.58 -6.56 -3.53
N GLU A 182 -31.84 -5.74 -2.77
CA GLU A 182 -32.14 -5.45 -1.37
C GLU A 182 -33.22 -4.37 -1.28
N GLN A 183 -33.17 -3.37 -2.17
CA GLN A 183 -34.11 -2.26 -2.24
C GLN A 183 -34.48 -1.95 -3.69
N THR A 184 -35.72 -1.52 -3.91
CA THR A 184 -36.24 -1.13 -5.22
C THR A 184 -37.01 0.19 -5.13
N GLU A 185 -37.08 0.89 -6.25
CA GLU A 185 -37.87 2.10 -6.45
C GLU A 185 -38.87 1.90 -7.60
N GLN A 186 -40.02 2.56 -7.51
CA GLN A 186 -41.05 2.52 -8.55
C GLN A 186 -40.80 3.61 -9.60
N LEU A 187 -40.73 3.21 -10.87
CA LEU A 187 -40.65 4.08 -12.03
C LEU A 187 -42.01 4.09 -12.74
N SER A 188 -42.62 5.26 -12.90
CA SER A 188 -43.84 5.42 -13.70
C SER A 188 -43.50 5.69 -15.15
N VAL A 189 -43.89 4.78 -16.03
CA VAL A 189 -43.60 4.81 -17.48
C VAL A 189 -44.87 5.21 -18.23
N PRO A 190 -44.85 6.27 -19.05
CA PRO A 190 -45.98 6.64 -19.89
C PRO A 190 -46.14 5.63 -21.04
N MET A 191 -47.39 5.29 -21.31
CA MET A 191 -47.79 4.29 -22.30
C MET A 191 -48.86 4.89 -23.22
N LEU A 192 -48.74 4.65 -24.52
CA LEU A 192 -49.72 5.02 -25.52
C LEU A 192 -50.52 3.79 -25.96
N CYS A 193 -51.84 3.85 -25.83
CA CYS A 193 -52.73 2.76 -26.23
C CYS A 193 -53.23 2.93 -27.67
N GLY A 194 -53.67 1.85 -28.29
CA GLY A 194 -54.19 1.85 -29.67
C GLY A 194 -55.36 2.81 -29.89
N ASN A 195 -56.13 3.10 -28.82
CA ASN A 195 -57.22 4.07 -28.83
C ASN A 195 -56.77 5.54 -28.69
N GLY A 196 -55.46 5.82 -28.66
CA GLY A 196 -54.87 7.15 -28.49
C GLY A 196 -54.84 7.68 -27.04
N THR A 197 -55.35 6.91 -26.08
CA THR A 197 -55.29 7.27 -24.65
C THR A 197 -53.89 7.07 -24.09
N GLN A 198 -53.47 7.97 -23.20
CA GLN A 198 -52.26 7.78 -22.40
C GLN A 198 -52.60 7.06 -21.10
N SER A 199 -51.79 6.06 -20.77
CA SER A 199 -51.82 5.36 -19.49
C SER A 199 -50.41 5.33 -18.88
N HIS A 200 -50.30 4.87 -17.65
CA HIS A 200 -49.02 4.71 -16.98
C HIS A 200 -48.84 3.27 -16.53
N HIS A 201 -47.63 2.74 -16.70
CA HIS A 201 -47.23 1.44 -16.18
C HIS A 201 -46.08 1.59 -15.19
N THR A 202 -46.15 0.88 -14.08
CA THR A 202 -45.12 0.95 -13.04
C THR A 202 -44.11 -0.18 -13.21
N VAL A 203 -42.83 0.18 -13.23
CA VAL A 203 -41.70 -0.74 -13.28
C VAL A 203 -40.86 -0.59 -12.02
N LEU A 204 -40.18 -1.65 -11.59
CA LEU A 204 -39.27 -1.60 -10.44
C LEU A 204 -37.82 -1.47 -10.91
N SER A 205 -37.14 -0.41 -10.47
CA SER A 205 -35.69 -0.21 -10.64
C SER A 205 -34.99 -0.52 -9.34
N VAL A 206 -33.82 -1.15 -9.41
CA VAL A 206 -33.07 -1.53 -8.21
C VAL A 206 -32.26 -0.36 -7.66
N THR A 207 -32.31 -0.11 -6.36
CA THR A 207 -31.51 0.96 -5.71
C THR A 207 -30.30 0.40 -4.97
N ALA A 208 -30.40 -0.81 -4.41
CA ALA A 208 -29.35 -1.53 -3.70
C ALA A 208 -29.39 -3.05 -4.00
N CYS A 209 -28.22 -3.69 -4.00
CA CYS A 209 -28.03 -5.10 -4.33
C CYS A 209 -27.17 -5.78 -3.26
N ASP A 210 -27.51 -7.01 -2.89
CA ASP A 210 -26.72 -7.81 -1.96
C ASP A 210 -26.76 -9.31 -2.33
N CYS A 211 -25.81 -10.07 -1.79
CA CYS A 211 -25.77 -11.52 -1.88
C CYS A 211 -26.71 -12.14 -0.85
N MET A 212 -27.86 -12.63 -1.32
CA MET A 212 -28.92 -13.15 -0.46
C MET A 212 -29.12 -14.65 -0.65
N SER A 213 -29.31 -15.40 0.44
CA SER A 213 -29.69 -16.82 0.35
C SER A 213 -31.02 -16.98 -0.37
N LYS A 214 -31.06 -17.94 -1.29
CA LYS A 214 -32.24 -18.33 -2.06
C LYS A 214 -32.35 -19.85 -2.08
N HIS A 215 -33.57 -20.35 -2.23
CA HIS A 215 -33.80 -21.76 -2.48
C HIS A 215 -33.58 -22.03 -3.97
N CYS A 216 -32.65 -22.92 -4.30
CA CYS A 216 -32.49 -23.45 -5.66
C CYS A 216 -33.21 -24.80 -5.77
N THR A 217 -33.74 -25.09 -6.94
CA THR A 217 -34.34 -26.39 -7.30
C THR A 217 -33.77 -26.88 -8.62
#